data_AF-A0A5N1J0D6-F1
#
_entry.id   AF-A0A5N1J0D6-F1
#
_cell.length_a   1.000
_cell.length_b   1.000
_cell.length_c   1.000
_cell.angle_alpha   90.00
_cell.angle_beta   90.00
_cell.angle_gamma   90.00
#
_symmetry.space_group_name_H-M   'P 1'
#
loop_
_entity.id
_entity.type
_entity.pdbx_description
1 polymer ?
#
loop_
_entity_poly.entity_id
_entity_poly.type
_entity_poly.pdbx_seq_one_letter_code
_entity_poly.pdbx_strand_id
1 'polypeptide(L)'
;MRNQAYLILILFIATFTFACNREKVNLEGRWEIAEVSKPKMDVDKDSVSQLLPHLTVGNKLDFTGGELTVNRKGTGDSTYYGWASYKVAKDGKSVWIDAGNYKPLTFKLRHMENNEIELLYERQDFKILLRKLEEE
;
A
#
# COMPACT_ATOMS: atom_id res chain seq x y z
N MET A 1 12.06 3.21 48.18
CA MET A 1 11.64 2.25 47.14
C MET A 1 10.35 2.62 46.38
N ARG A 2 9.58 3.66 46.79
CA ARG A 2 8.34 4.06 46.08
C ARG A 2 8.59 4.77 44.73
N ASN A 3 9.65 5.57 44.63
CA ASN A 3 9.90 6.42 43.45
C ASN A 3 10.41 5.65 42.21
N GLN A 4 11.04 4.48 42.38
CA GLN A 4 11.52 3.69 41.24
C GLN A 4 10.41 2.87 40.56
N ALA A 5 9.35 2.49 41.29
CA ALA A 5 8.22 1.77 40.71
C ALA A 5 7.41 2.63 39.71
N TYR A 6 7.29 3.95 39.97
CA TYR A 6 6.61 4.87 39.06
C TYR A 6 7.40 5.10 37.77
N LEU A 7 8.74 5.16 37.85
CA LEU A 7 9.62 5.30 36.68
C LEU A 7 9.52 4.11 35.73
N ILE A 8 9.48 2.88 36.26
CA ILE A 8 9.34 1.65 35.46
C ILE A 8 7.95 1.59 34.81
N LEU A 9 6.90 1.96 35.53
CA LEU A 9 5.53 1.97 35.01
C LEU A 9 5.35 2.99 33.88
N ILE A 10 5.93 4.19 34.00
CA ILE A 10 5.90 5.22 32.95
C ILE A 10 6.69 4.74 31.73
N LEU A 11 7.86 4.11 31.92
CA LEU A 11 8.63 3.54 30.81
C LEU A 11 7.83 2.44 30.08
N PHE A 12 7.15 1.57 30.82
CA PHE A 12 6.34 0.50 30.26
C PHE A 12 5.15 1.04 29.46
N ILE A 13 4.40 2.01 30.01
CA ILE A 13 3.27 2.66 29.32
C ILE A 13 3.75 3.40 28.06
N ALA A 14 4.87 4.14 28.14
CA ALA A 14 5.44 4.84 27.00
C ALA A 14 5.85 3.87 25.88
N THR A 15 6.48 2.74 26.21
CA THR A 15 6.84 1.72 25.21
C THR A 15 5.61 0.99 24.63
N PHE A 16 4.55 0.79 25.43
CA PHE A 16 3.33 0.12 24.98
C PHE A 16 2.49 0.99 24.03
N THR A 17 2.39 2.31 24.31
CA THR A 17 1.72 3.26 23.41
C THR A 17 2.53 3.52 22.14
N PHE A 18 3.87 3.54 22.22
CA PHE A 18 4.73 3.64 21.03
C PHE A 18 4.69 2.37 20.17
N ALA A 19 4.68 1.18 20.79
CA ALA A 19 4.59 -0.09 20.06
C ALA A 19 3.22 -0.30 19.42
N CYS A 20 2.15 0.24 20.01
CA CYS A 20 0.81 0.19 19.43
C CYS A 20 0.61 1.23 18.30
N ASN A 21 1.42 2.29 18.27
CA ASN A 21 1.50 3.29 17.20
C ASN A 21 2.63 3.02 16.19
N ARG A 22 3.29 1.85 16.23
CA ARG A 22 4.28 1.45 15.23
C ARG A 22 3.64 1.44 13.84
N GLU A 23 3.91 2.53 13.15
CA GLU A 23 3.66 2.86 11.75
C GLU A 23 2.29 2.46 11.23
N LYS A 24 1.29 3.27 11.59
CA LYS A 24 0.13 3.42 10.73
C LYS A 24 0.63 3.88 9.36
N VAL A 25 0.59 3.00 8.37
CA VAL A 25 1.03 3.33 7.01
C VAL A 25 0.10 4.40 6.44
N ASN A 26 0.68 5.50 5.98
CA ASN A 26 -0.03 6.50 5.21
C ASN A 26 0.27 6.29 3.72
N LEU A 27 -0.78 6.00 2.95
CA LEU A 27 -0.68 5.80 1.51
C LEU A 27 -0.90 7.11 0.73
N GLU A 28 -1.39 8.17 1.38
CA GLU A 28 -1.65 9.47 0.73
C GLU A 28 -0.37 10.04 0.11
N GLY A 29 -0.47 10.50 -1.14
CA GLY A 29 0.62 11.08 -1.92
C GLY A 29 0.89 10.35 -3.23
N ARG A 30 2.03 10.69 -3.84
CA ARG A 30 2.46 10.19 -5.15
C ARG A 30 3.55 9.13 -5.02
N TRP A 31 3.40 8.06 -5.79
CA TRP A 31 4.24 6.88 -5.74
C TRP A 31 4.60 6.40 -7.14
N GLU A 32 5.72 5.73 -7.28
CA GLU A 32 6.10 4.97 -8.47
C GLU A 32 6.06 3.47 -8.13
N ILE A 33 5.56 2.66 -9.06
CA ILE A 33 5.66 1.21 -8.97
C ILE A 33 7.11 0.81 -9.23
N ALA A 34 7.83 0.39 -8.19
CA ALA A 34 9.23 -0.01 -8.29
C ALA A 34 9.39 -1.48 -8.68
N GLU A 35 8.52 -2.36 -8.16
CA GLU A 35 8.55 -3.80 -8.42
C GLU A 35 7.13 -4.38 -8.42
N VAL A 36 6.92 -5.40 -9.25
CA VAL A 36 5.68 -6.19 -9.31
C VAL A 36 6.08 -7.65 -9.37
N SER A 37 5.69 -8.45 -8.37
CA SER A 37 5.93 -9.89 -8.43
C SER A 37 4.96 -10.57 -9.38
N LYS A 38 5.38 -11.69 -9.98
CA LYS A 38 4.43 -12.57 -10.67
C LYS A 38 3.65 -13.40 -9.63
N PRO A 39 2.33 -13.48 -9.74
CA PRO A 39 1.53 -14.38 -8.90
C PRO A 39 1.93 -15.84 -9.12
N LYS A 40 1.86 -16.66 -8.06
CA LYS A 40 2.30 -18.07 -8.07
C LYS A 40 1.31 -19.07 -8.68
N MET A 41 0.10 -18.64 -9.01
CA MET A 41 -0.95 -19.48 -9.60
C MET A 41 -1.40 -18.92 -10.96
N ASP A 42 -1.90 -19.79 -11.84
CA ASP A 42 -2.61 -19.36 -13.05
C ASP A 42 -3.84 -18.54 -12.64
N VAL A 43 -3.73 -17.23 -12.85
CA VAL A 43 -4.68 -16.20 -12.42
C VAL A 43 -5.85 -16.10 -13.41
N ASP A 44 -6.15 -17.19 -14.12
CA ASP A 44 -7.13 -17.19 -15.19
C ASP A 44 -8.49 -16.75 -14.65
N LYS A 45 -8.80 -15.47 -14.92
CA LYS A 45 -10.07 -14.77 -14.67
C LYS A 45 -10.37 -14.29 -13.23
N ASP A 46 -9.38 -13.93 -12.43
CA ASP A 46 -9.62 -13.22 -11.16
C ASP A 46 -9.36 -11.71 -11.26
N SER A 47 -9.94 -10.91 -10.37
CA SER A 47 -9.82 -9.44 -10.41
C SER A 47 -8.39 -8.92 -10.24
N VAL A 48 -7.49 -9.74 -9.66
CA VAL A 48 -6.05 -9.46 -9.65
C VAL A 48 -5.48 -9.50 -11.06
N SER A 49 -5.71 -10.53 -11.87
CA SER A 49 -5.19 -10.59 -13.25
C SER A 49 -5.75 -9.54 -14.18
N GLN A 50 -6.93 -9.02 -13.86
CA GLN A 50 -7.51 -7.90 -14.59
C GLN A 50 -6.85 -6.56 -14.20
N LEU A 51 -6.35 -6.45 -12.96
CA LEU A 51 -5.63 -5.27 -12.49
C LEU A 51 -4.13 -5.28 -12.84
N LEU A 52 -3.51 -6.47 -12.90
CA LEU A 52 -2.07 -6.66 -13.16
C LEU A 52 -1.54 -5.94 -14.41
N PRO A 53 -2.22 -5.97 -15.58
CA PRO A 53 -1.75 -5.25 -16.77
C PRO A 53 -1.66 -3.73 -16.56
N HIS A 54 -2.36 -3.20 -15.55
CA HIS A 54 -2.40 -1.78 -15.23
C HIS A 54 -1.38 -1.35 -14.18
N LEU A 55 -0.82 -2.32 -13.45
CA LEU A 55 0.17 -2.11 -12.39
C LEU A 55 1.52 -2.58 -12.91
N THR A 56 2.15 -1.72 -13.73
CA THR A 56 3.44 -1.97 -14.36
C THR A 56 4.54 -1.13 -13.72
N VAL A 57 5.75 -1.67 -13.66
CA VAL A 57 6.93 -0.96 -13.16
C VAL A 57 7.11 0.38 -13.87
N GLY A 58 7.29 1.43 -13.08
CA GLY A 58 7.46 2.81 -13.49
C GLY A 58 6.16 3.59 -13.75
N ASN A 59 4.98 2.94 -13.63
CA ASN A 59 3.74 3.71 -13.53
C ASN A 59 3.73 4.53 -12.24
N LYS A 60 3.14 5.72 -12.31
CA LYS A 60 2.98 6.64 -11.19
C LYS A 60 1.56 6.52 -10.64
N LEU A 61 1.43 6.31 -9.34
CA LEU A 61 0.17 6.23 -8.62
C LEU A 61 -0.01 7.49 -7.77
N ASP A 62 -1.16 8.13 -7.86
CA ASP A 62 -1.54 9.26 -7.01
C ASP A 62 -2.71 8.83 -6.13
N PHE A 63 -2.48 8.76 -4.81
CA PHE A 63 -3.47 8.46 -3.79
C PHE A 63 -3.82 9.76 -3.08
N THR A 64 -4.92 10.40 -3.48
CA THR A 64 -5.32 11.69 -2.93
C THR A 64 -6.82 11.71 -2.62
N GLY A 65 -7.20 12.10 -1.41
CA GLY A 65 -8.61 12.33 -1.07
C GLY A 65 -9.52 11.08 -1.15
N GLY A 66 -8.95 9.88 -1.07
CA GLY A 66 -9.67 8.61 -1.26
C GLY A 66 -9.80 8.17 -2.71
N GLU A 67 -9.19 8.90 -3.65
CA GLU A 67 -9.09 8.55 -5.07
C GLU A 67 -7.70 8.01 -5.40
N LEU A 68 -7.65 7.06 -6.32
CA LEU A 68 -6.45 6.49 -6.89
C LEU A 68 -6.43 6.79 -8.39
N THR A 69 -5.42 7.55 -8.81
CA THR A 69 -5.13 7.82 -10.23
C THR A 69 -3.86 7.10 -10.65
N VAL A 70 -3.91 6.42 -11.81
CA VAL A 70 -2.75 5.75 -12.41
C VAL A 70 -2.27 6.53 -13.63
N ASN A 71 -1.05 7.04 -13.56
CA ASN A 71 -0.36 7.75 -14.62
C ASN A 71 0.72 6.85 -15.24
N ARG A 72 0.80 6.85 -16.57
CA ARG A 72 1.71 5.99 -17.34
C ARG A 72 3.13 6.56 -17.35
N LYS A 73 4.13 5.68 -17.46
CA LYS A 73 5.54 6.07 -17.64
C LYS A 73 5.82 6.69 -19.01
N GLY A 74 5.08 6.31 -20.07
CA GLY A 74 5.36 6.74 -21.45
C GLY A 74 4.20 6.63 -22.44
N THR A 75 4.42 7.16 -23.64
CA THR A 75 3.46 7.21 -24.76
C THR A 75 3.43 5.86 -25.50
N GLY A 76 2.73 4.86 -24.97
CA GLY A 76 2.63 3.55 -25.61
C GLY A 76 2.00 2.46 -24.75
N ASP A 77 2.01 2.65 -23.43
CA ASP A 77 1.39 1.68 -22.53
C ASP A 77 -0.14 1.87 -22.51
N SER A 78 -0.84 0.77 -22.78
CA SER A 78 -2.32 0.65 -22.81
C SER A 78 -2.91 0.50 -21.41
N THR A 79 -2.28 1.15 -20.43
CA THR A 79 -2.68 1.13 -19.02
C THR A 79 -3.97 1.93 -18.85
N TYR A 80 -4.99 1.29 -18.30
CA TYR A 80 -6.34 1.81 -18.07
C TYR A 80 -6.37 3.24 -17.51
N TYR A 81 -7.22 4.05 -18.12
CA TYR A 81 -7.63 5.37 -17.65
C TYR A 81 -8.91 5.16 -16.83
N GLY A 82 -8.82 5.19 -15.51
CA GLY A 82 -10.02 5.15 -14.69
C GLY A 82 -9.72 5.53 -13.25
N TRP A 83 -10.68 6.28 -12.69
CA TRP A 83 -10.70 6.59 -11.27
C TRP A 83 -10.94 5.29 -10.50
N ALA A 84 -9.96 4.89 -9.72
CA ALA A 84 -10.19 3.93 -8.64
C ALA A 84 -10.44 4.72 -7.36
N SER A 85 -11.18 4.14 -6.43
CA SER A 85 -11.23 4.64 -5.06
C SER A 85 -10.38 3.75 -4.17
N TYR A 86 -9.84 4.32 -3.11
CA TYR A 86 -9.06 3.58 -2.14
C TYR A 86 -9.44 3.96 -0.71
N LYS A 87 -9.28 3.02 0.21
CA LYS A 87 -9.52 3.23 1.63
C LYS A 87 -8.52 2.46 2.47
N VAL A 88 -7.66 3.18 3.18
CA VAL A 88 -6.76 2.60 4.18
C VAL A 88 -7.57 2.30 5.45
N ALA A 89 -7.42 1.09 5.97
CA ALA A 89 -8.04 0.69 7.23
C ALA A 89 -7.55 1.56 8.39
N LYS A 90 -8.36 1.70 9.43
CA LYS A 90 -8.05 2.59 10.56
C LYS A 90 -6.73 2.23 11.26
N ASP A 91 -6.35 0.96 11.22
CA ASP A 91 -5.10 0.43 11.76
C ASP A 91 -3.87 0.67 10.86
N GLY A 92 -4.07 1.15 9.61
CA GLY A 92 -2.99 1.36 8.64
C GLY A 92 -2.36 0.09 8.10
N LYS A 93 -2.97 -1.09 8.32
CA LYS A 93 -2.39 -2.38 7.94
C LYS A 93 -2.95 -2.96 6.66
N SER A 94 -4.02 -2.38 6.14
CA SER A 94 -4.61 -2.80 4.88
C SER A 94 -5.18 -1.63 4.10
N VAL A 95 -5.22 -1.79 2.79
CA VAL A 95 -5.89 -0.89 1.86
C VAL A 95 -6.87 -1.67 1.01
N TRP A 96 -8.08 -1.13 0.90
CA TRP A 96 -9.08 -1.56 -0.05
C TRP A 96 -8.99 -0.68 -1.29
N ILE A 97 -8.92 -1.29 -2.48
CA ILE A 97 -8.86 -0.60 -3.77
C ILE A 97 -10.02 -1.10 -4.63
N ASP A 98 -10.83 -0.16 -5.12
CA ASP A 98 -11.97 -0.42 -5.99
C ASP A 98 -11.79 0.33 -7.30
N ALA A 99 -11.58 -0.44 -8.37
CA ALA A 99 -11.38 0.07 -9.73
C ALA A 99 -12.66 -0.01 -10.59
N GLY A 100 -13.84 -0.16 -9.97
CA GLY A 100 -15.16 -0.09 -10.59
C GLY A 100 -15.52 -1.28 -11.48
N ASN A 101 -14.70 -1.57 -12.49
CA ASN A 101 -14.90 -2.64 -13.47
C ASN A 101 -14.46 -4.02 -12.97
N TYR A 102 -13.78 -4.07 -11.81
CA TYR A 102 -13.20 -5.30 -11.24
C TYR A 102 -13.67 -5.47 -9.80
N LYS A 103 -13.61 -6.69 -9.26
CA LYS A 103 -13.90 -6.87 -7.83
C LYS A 103 -12.87 -6.10 -7.02
N PRO A 104 -13.30 -5.39 -5.97
CA PRO A 104 -12.38 -4.68 -5.11
C PRO A 104 -11.35 -5.63 -4.49
N LEU A 105 -10.11 -5.16 -4.41
CA LEU A 105 -9.00 -5.92 -3.84
C LEU A 105 -8.62 -5.32 -2.50
N THR A 106 -8.28 -6.18 -1.54
CA THR A 106 -7.73 -5.78 -0.26
C THR A 106 -6.28 -6.23 -0.18
N PHE A 107 -5.37 -5.28 -0.01
CA PHE A 107 -3.95 -5.52 0.17
C PHE A 107 -3.59 -5.29 1.63
N LYS A 108 -2.66 -6.07 2.16
CA LYS A 108 -1.94 -5.69 3.39
C LYS A 108 -0.88 -4.64 3.04
N LEU A 109 -0.74 -3.67 3.92
CA LEU A 109 0.29 -2.65 3.84
C LEU A 109 1.47 -3.05 4.73
N ARG A 110 2.68 -2.95 4.19
CA ARG A 110 3.91 -3.12 4.95
C ARG A 110 4.84 -1.97 4.64
N HIS A 111 5.25 -1.24 5.68
CA HIS A 111 6.29 -0.23 5.57
C HIS A 111 7.66 -0.90 5.47
N MET A 112 8.52 -0.35 4.62
CA MET A 112 9.88 -0.84 4.36
C MET A 112 10.89 0.23 4.81
N GLU A 113 12.14 -0.19 5.05
CA GLU A 113 13.18 0.69 5.65
C GLU A 113 13.52 1.95 4.83
N ASN A 114 13.20 1.98 3.53
CA ASN A 114 13.54 3.09 2.61
C ASN A 114 12.36 4.02 2.27
N ASN A 115 11.39 4.21 3.18
CA ASN A 115 10.12 4.91 2.91
C ASN A 115 9.34 4.31 1.72
N GLU A 116 9.56 3.02 1.47
CA GLU A 116 8.80 2.26 0.47
C GLU A 116 7.62 1.57 1.16
N ILE A 117 6.56 1.35 0.40
CA ILE A 117 5.38 0.63 0.86
C ILE A 117 5.20 -0.60 -0.01
N GLU A 118 5.08 -1.76 0.62
CA GLU A 118 4.69 -3.00 -0.05
C GLU A 118 3.18 -3.20 0.09
N LEU A 119 2.50 -3.35 -1.05
CA LEU A 119 1.12 -3.83 -1.13
C LEU A 119 1.15 -5.34 -1.32
N LEU A 120 0.72 -6.10 -0.32
CA LEU A 120 0.69 -7.56 -0.35
C LEU A 120 -0.73 -8.09 -0.51
N TYR A 121 -0.99 -8.80 -1.60
CA TYR A 121 -2.19 -9.59 -1.81
C TYR A 121 -1.95 -11.05 -1.43
N GLU A 122 -2.19 -11.37 -0.15
CA GLU A 122 -1.84 -12.67 0.45
C GLU A 122 -2.48 -13.87 -0.24
N ARG A 123 -3.68 -13.71 -0.79
CA ARG A 123 -4.43 -14.82 -1.41
C ARG A 123 -3.70 -15.47 -2.58
N GLN A 124 -2.84 -14.72 -3.29
CA GLN A 124 -2.13 -15.21 -4.47
C GLN A 124 -0.62 -15.01 -4.38
N ASP A 125 -0.11 -14.68 -3.19
CA ASP A 125 1.29 -14.34 -2.94
C ASP A 125 1.82 -13.31 -3.95
N PHE A 126 1.01 -12.27 -4.17
CA PHE A 126 1.28 -11.19 -5.10
C PHE A 126 1.64 -9.93 -4.33
N LYS A 127 2.74 -9.27 -4.71
CA LYS A 127 3.24 -8.04 -4.10
C LYS A 127 3.53 -6.95 -5.13
N ILE A 128 3.34 -5.71 -4.70
CA ILE A 128 3.73 -4.49 -5.41
C ILE A 128 4.56 -3.65 -4.46
N LEU A 129 5.74 -3.23 -4.91
CA LEU A 129 6.56 -2.28 -4.18
C LEU A 129 6.32 -0.88 -4.72
N LEU A 130 5.96 0.04 -3.83
CA LEU A 130 5.77 1.45 -4.10
C LEU A 130 6.92 2.25 -3.53
N ARG A 131 7.53 3.10 -4.36
CA ARG A 131 8.52 4.08 -3.93
C ARG A 131 7.92 5.47 -3.97
N LYS A 132 8.17 6.27 -2.95
CA LYS A 132 7.66 7.64 -2.92
C LYS A 132 8.30 8.47 -4.05
N LEU A 133 7.48 9.21 -4.79
CA LEU A 133 7.99 10.20 -5.73
C LEU A 133 8.40 11.43 -4.93
N GLU A 134 9.68 11.80 -5.00
CA GLU A 134 10.13 13.10 -4.51
C GLU A 134 9.47 14.19 -5.37
N GLU A 135 9.03 15.28 -4.72
CA GLU A 135 8.52 16.44 -5.45
C GLU A 135 9.72 17.06 -6.21
N GLU A 136 9.66 17.04 -7.56
CA GLU A 136 10.57 17.79 -8.42
C GLU A 136 10.36 19.30 -8.29
#